data_AF-W2SN50-F1
#
_entry.id   AF-W2SN50-F1
#
_cell.length_a   1.000
_cell.length_b   1.000
_cell.length_c   1.000
_cell.angle_alpha   90.00
_cell.angle_beta   90.00
_cell.angle_gamma   90.00
#
_symmetry.space_group_name_H-M   'P 1'
#
loop_
_entity.id
_entity.type
_entity.pdbx_description
1 polymer ?
#
loop_
_entity_poly.entity_id
_entity_poly.type
_entity_poly.pdbx_seq_one_letter_code
_entity_poly.pdbx_strand_id
1 'polypeptide(L)'
;MRTAVVQHGLIHNDPDVDPIFRLLHAEKKTSTDEEFNVMAPTVVLGKGTYSPWNSQNTLFSRRAFFTLYLPITAPSSWVADLIRSYFAQKLLHMIDENVAFYPPNVRRTTKSHDLLAEFEGQRDAFLKYEEIIKFLDSWECTHKEISTCTVLLAVEFSKKGFWGSADAEMIRKWIDHLHSIGYQFPRKSNHIKYIPREDIRGANCRRANVEFEADGFDEQKSADKLRMFANIDDWCTKSGENYTGQNNTEKIKRNKTSI
;
A
#
# COMPACT_ATOMS: atom_id res chain seq x y z
N MET A 1 13.60 0.52 -12.42
CA MET A 1 13.18 1.09 -11.12
C MET A 1 13.54 0.09 -10.03
N ARG A 2 14.10 0.51 -8.89
CA ARG A 2 14.40 -0.40 -7.77
C ARG A 2 13.10 -0.95 -7.16
N THR A 3 13.13 -2.18 -6.68
CA THR A 3 12.01 -2.82 -5.97
C THR A 3 11.68 -2.03 -4.70
N ALA A 4 10.38 -1.83 -4.42
CA ALA A 4 9.93 -1.16 -3.20
C ALA A 4 10.44 -1.90 -1.95
N VAL A 5 10.82 -1.13 -0.93
CA VAL A 5 11.39 -1.68 0.32
C VAL A 5 10.33 -2.18 1.29
N VAL A 6 9.08 -1.78 1.09
CA VAL A 6 7.92 -2.38 1.74
C VAL A 6 6.98 -2.86 0.65
N GLN A 7 6.57 -4.11 0.76
CA GLN A 7 5.75 -4.79 -0.25
C GLN A 7 4.59 -5.45 0.48
N HIS A 8 3.39 -4.93 0.26
CA HIS A 8 2.17 -5.48 0.81
C HIS A 8 1.44 -6.26 -0.28
N GLY A 9 1.18 -7.54 -0.07
CA GLY A 9 0.37 -8.35 -0.97
C GLY A 9 -1.10 -8.28 -0.57
N LEU A 10 -1.99 -8.11 -1.54
CA LEU A 10 -3.43 -8.19 -1.28
C LEU A 10 -3.82 -9.62 -0.84
N ILE A 11 -4.95 -9.72 -0.14
CA ILE A 11 -5.46 -10.96 0.42
C ILE A 11 -6.86 -11.21 -0.13
N HIS A 12 -7.12 -12.44 -0.57
CA HIS A 12 -8.46 -12.90 -0.95
C HIS A 12 -9.31 -13.27 0.28
N ASN A 13 -10.63 -13.18 0.14
CA ASN A 13 -11.70 -13.60 1.06
C ASN A 13 -11.89 -12.78 2.35
N ASP A 14 -10.86 -12.03 2.76
CA ASP A 14 -10.96 -11.07 3.86
C ASP A 14 -9.97 -9.96 3.53
N PRO A 15 -10.30 -9.15 2.51
CA PRO A 15 -9.36 -8.18 1.98
C PRO A 15 -9.06 -7.12 3.03
N ASP A 16 -7.84 -6.59 3.00
CA ASP A 16 -7.35 -5.55 3.92
C ASP A 16 -7.90 -4.17 3.55
N VAL A 17 -9.23 -4.07 3.57
CA VAL A 17 -10.03 -2.88 3.29
C VAL A 17 -10.65 -2.35 4.58
N ASP A 18 -11.09 -1.10 4.55
CA ASP A 18 -11.59 -0.44 5.74
C ASP A 18 -12.83 -1.13 6.32
N PRO A 19 -13.09 -1.01 7.64
CA PRO A 19 -14.24 -1.66 8.26
C PRO A 19 -15.58 -1.17 7.72
N ILE A 20 -15.69 0.04 7.16
CA ILE A 20 -16.94 0.54 6.58
C ILE A 20 -17.23 -0.26 5.30
N PHE A 21 -16.23 -0.45 4.43
CA PHE A 21 -16.35 -1.30 3.26
C PHE A 21 -16.78 -2.71 3.67
N ARG A 22 -16.11 -3.32 4.65
CA ARG A 22 -16.46 -4.67 5.14
C ARG A 22 -17.87 -4.72 5.72
N LEU A 23 -18.31 -3.71 6.48
CA LEU A 23 -19.67 -3.64 7.02
C LEU A 23 -20.74 -3.49 5.92
N LEU A 24 -20.45 -2.74 4.86
CA LEU A 24 -21.36 -2.55 3.73
C LEU A 24 -21.48 -3.80 2.85
N HIS A 25 -20.42 -4.63 2.79
CA HIS A 25 -20.34 -5.81 1.91
C HIS A 25 -20.38 -7.15 2.65
N ALA A 26 -20.46 -7.14 3.99
CA ALA A 26 -20.64 -8.35 4.77
C ALA A 26 -22.03 -8.94 4.51
N GLU A 27 -22.10 -9.97 3.67
CA GLU A 27 -23.27 -10.82 3.65
C GLU A 27 -23.46 -11.42 5.05
N LYS A 28 -24.70 -11.42 5.54
CA LYS A 28 -25.05 -11.65 6.96
C LYS A 28 -24.55 -12.97 7.59
N LYS A 29 -23.87 -13.88 6.88
CA LYS A 29 -23.41 -15.17 7.44
C LYS A 29 -22.13 -15.78 6.85
N THR A 30 -21.50 -15.21 5.84
CA THR A 30 -20.31 -15.82 5.21
C THR A 30 -19.23 -14.78 5.04
N SER A 31 -17.99 -15.20 5.25
CA SER A 31 -16.82 -14.47 4.79
C SER A 31 -17.06 -13.92 3.40
N THR A 32 -16.68 -12.67 3.15
CA THR A 32 -16.82 -12.08 1.83
C THR A 32 -16.03 -12.95 0.86
N ASP A 33 -16.66 -13.58 -0.13
CA ASP A 33 -15.95 -14.27 -1.24
C ASP A 33 -15.35 -13.23 -2.21
N GLU A 34 -14.78 -12.17 -1.65
CA GLU A 34 -14.18 -11.08 -2.38
C GLU A 34 -12.80 -11.49 -2.86
N GLU A 35 -12.65 -11.54 -4.18
CA GLU A 35 -11.40 -11.83 -4.84
C GLU A 35 -10.88 -10.63 -5.60
N PHE A 36 -9.62 -10.27 -5.35
CA PHE A 36 -8.92 -9.30 -6.19
C PHE A 36 -8.46 -9.94 -7.50
N ASN A 37 -8.28 -9.12 -8.53
CA ASN A 37 -7.74 -9.58 -9.80
C ASN A 37 -6.25 -9.94 -9.65
N VAL A 38 -5.91 -11.22 -9.83
CA VAL A 38 -4.53 -11.74 -9.81
C VAL A 38 -3.64 -11.15 -10.91
N MET A 39 -4.23 -10.64 -11.99
CA MET A 39 -3.55 -9.98 -13.11
C MET A 39 -3.43 -8.46 -12.92
N ALA A 40 -3.90 -7.91 -11.80
CA ALA A 40 -3.76 -6.48 -11.53
C ALA A 40 -2.27 -6.07 -11.57
N PRO A 41 -1.93 -4.88 -12.08
CA PRO A 41 -0.56 -4.40 -11.99
C PRO A 41 -0.20 -4.05 -10.54
N THR A 42 1.06 -4.28 -10.16
CA THR A 42 1.60 -3.76 -8.90
C THR A 42 1.49 -2.23 -8.85
N VAL A 43 0.90 -1.70 -7.78
CA VAL A 43 0.81 -0.26 -7.54
C VAL A 43 1.98 0.16 -6.64
N VAL A 44 2.78 1.13 -7.08
CA VAL A 44 3.87 1.69 -6.27
C VAL A 44 3.52 3.12 -5.90
N LEU A 45 3.50 3.41 -4.61
CA LEU A 45 3.19 4.76 -4.14
C LEU A 45 4.40 5.67 -4.34
N GLY A 46 4.17 6.79 -5.00
CA GLY A 46 5.17 7.85 -5.14
C GLY A 46 5.28 8.67 -3.86
N LYS A 47 6.37 9.42 -3.74
CA LYS A 47 6.59 10.36 -2.64
C LYS A 47 5.46 11.39 -2.58
N GLY A 48 4.90 11.57 -1.39
CA GLY A 48 3.74 12.44 -1.15
C GLY A 48 2.39 11.73 -1.27
N THR A 49 2.36 10.51 -1.79
CA THR A 49 1.17 9.65 -1.77
C THR A 49 1.23 8.73 -0.55
N TYR A 50 0.13 8.62 0.18
CA TYR A 50 0.05 7.76 1.35
C TYR A 50 -1.12 6.77 1.21
N SER A 51 -0.86 5.50 1.47
CA SER A 51 -1.89 4.50 1.74
C SER A 51 -1.45 3.64 2.91
N PRO A 52 -2.33 3.33 3.87
CA PRO A 52 -1.96 2.42 4.95
C PRO A 52 -1.87 0.98 4.47
N TRP A 53 -1.11 0.17 5.20
CA TRP A 53 -1.05 -1.29 5.03
C TRP A 53 -0.98 -1.93 6.41
N ASN A 54 -1.36 -3.20 6.52
CA ASN A 54 -1.21 -3.92 7.78
C ASN A 54 0.08 -4.75 7.80
N SER A 55 0.35 -5.39 8.93
CA SER A 55 1.51 -6.28 9.07
C SER A 55 1.29 -7.66 8.43
N GLN A 56 0.06 -7.99 8.01
CA GLN A 56 -0.24 -9.23 7.32
C GLN A 56 0.23 -9.16 5.87
N ASN A 57 0.77 -10.26 5.36
CA ASN A 57 1.24 -10.37 3.98
C ASN A 57 2.16 -9.22 3.52
N THR A 58 2.95 -8.66 4.45
CA THR A 58 3.85 -7.53 4.19
C THR A 58 5.29 -7.97 4.34
N LEU A 59 6.07 -7.80 3.27
CA LEU A 59 7.51 -8.02 3.25
C LEU A 59 8.25 -6.69 3.43
N PHE A 60 9.19 -6.68 4.37
CA PHE A 60 10.08 -5.56 4.61
C PHE A 60 11.50 -5.91 4.17
N SER A 61 12.05 -5.11 3.26
CA SER A 61 13.47 -5.13 2.95
C SER A 61 14.27 -4.69 4.17
N ARG A 62 15.50 -5.19 4.31
CA ARG A 62 16.44 -4.76 5.36
C ARG A 62 16.50 -3.25 5.50
N ARG A 63 16.47 -2.51 4.37
CA ARG A 63 16.55 -1.03 4.36
C ARG A 63 15.39 -0.33 5.09
N ALA A 64 14.27 -1.01 5.32
CA ALA A 64 13.11 -0.48 6.01
C ALA A 64 13.00 -0.95 7.48
N PHE A 65 13.98 -1.68 8.02
CA PHE A 65 13.85 -2.26 9.37
C PHE A 65 13.66 -1.21 10.48
N PHE A 66 14.20 -0.02 10.29
CA PHE A 66 14.00 1.10 11.23
C PHE A 66 12.55 1.58 11.33
N THR A 67 11.65 1.14 10.44
CA THR A 67 10.21 1.45 10.47
C THR A 67 9.34 0.29 10.94
N LEU A 68 9.91 -0.79 11.48
CA LEU A 68 9.18 -1.99 11.92
C LEU A 68 8.48 -1.84 13.27
N TYR A 69 8.73 -0.77 14.01
CA TYR A 69 8.11 -0.54 15.30
C TYR A 69 6.58 -0.47 15.18
N LEU A 70 5.87 -1.28 15.97
CA LEU A 70 4.42 -1.21 16.10
C LEU A 70 4.04 -0.45 17.38
N PRO A 71 3.19 0.60 17.28
CA PRO A 71 2.77 1.37 18.44
C PRO A 71 2.04 0.53 19.49
N ILE A 72 2.47 0.62 20.74
CA ILE A 72 1.92 -0.13 21.88
C ILE A 72 0.83 0.62 22.62
N THR A 73 0.73 1.95 22.44
CA THR A 73 -0.36 2.74 23.05
C THR A 73 -1.56 2.89 22.13
N ALA A 74 -1.50 2.34 20.91
CA ALA A 74 -2.64 2.32 20.00
C ALA A 74 -3.77 1.45 20.60
N PRO A 75 -5.04 1.85 20.43
CA PRO A 75 -6.18 1.14 21.03
C PRO A 75 -6.44 -0.25 20.43
N SER A 76 -5.91 -0.53 19.22
CA SER A 76 -6.01 -1.84 18.57
C SER A 76 -4.82 -2.09 17.65
N SER A 77 -4.58 -3.35 17.29
CA SER A 77 -3.53 -3.73 16.34
C SER A 77 -3.74 -3.10 14.96
N TRP A 78 -4.99 -2.93 14.54
CA TRP A 78 -5.36 -2.25 13.30
C TRP A 78 -4.93 -0.79 13.31
N VAL A 79 -5.22 -0.08 14.42
CA VAL A 79 -4.81 1.33 14.58
C VAL A 79 -3.29 1.45 14.68
N ALA A 80 -2.62 0.49 15.31
CA ALA A 80 -1.17 0.44 15.36
C ALA A 80 -0.56 0.34 13.94
N ASP A 81 -1.10 -0.55 13.10
CA ASP A 81 -0.66 -0.73 11.72
C ASP A 81 -0.94 0.51 10.84
N LEU A 82 -2.10 1.14 11.02
CA LEU A 82 -2.48 2.37 10.35
C LEU A 82 -1.46 3.49 10.64
N ILE A 83 -1.22 3.77 11.92
CA ILE A 83 -0.30 4.84 12.36
C ILE A 83 1.13 4.52 11.93
N ARG A 84 1.58 3.27 12.12
CA ARG A 84 2.90 2.80 11.67
C ARG A 84 3.07 3.03 10.17
N SER A 85 2.05 2.77 9.35
CA SER A 85 2.15 2.90 7.90
C SER A 85 2.38 4.34 7.44
N TYR A 86 1.68 5.29 8.05
CA TYR A 86 1.91 6.71 7.75
C TYR A 86 3.28 7.19 8.24
N PHE A 87 3.64 6.83 9.47
CA PHE A 87 4.95 7.11 10.05
C PHE A 87 6.09 6.56 9.18
N ALA A 88 5.99 5.30 8.76
CA ALA A 88 6.95 4.62 7.90
C ALA A 88 7.05 5.30 6.53
N GLN A 89 5.92 5.56 5.85
CA GLN A 89 5.92 6.21 4.54
C GLN A 89 6.67 7.54 4.53
N LYS A 90 6.45 8.40 5.52
CA LYS A 90 7.17 9.68 5.57
C LYS A 90 8.68 9.47 5.61
N LEU A 91 9.14 8.53 6.43
CA LEU A 91 10.56 8.23 6.56
C LEU A 91 11.14 7.57 5.30
N LEU A 92 10.38 6.67 4.66
CA LEU A 92 10.76 6.05 3.39
C LEU A 92 10.89 7.10 2.27
N HIS A 93 9.94 8.03 2.18
CA HIS A 93 9.98 9.16 1.25
C HIS A 93 11.22 10.05 1.44
N MET A 94 11.78 10.12 2.65
CA MET A 94 13.00 10.89 2.92
C MET A 94 14.28 10.21 2.45
N ILE A 95 14.25 8.90 2.22
CA ILE A 95 15.38 8.11 1.73
C ILE A 95 15.19 7.66 0.26
N ASP A 96 14.25 8.31 -0.46
CA ASP A 96 13.81 7.99 -1.82
C ASP A 96 13.38 6.53 -2.02
N GLU A 97 12.76 5.96 -0.98
CA GLU A 97 12.17 4.63 -1.03
C GLU A 97 10.65 4.67 -0.98
N ASN A 98 10.03 3.61 -1.49
CA ASN A 98 8.60 3.56 -1.73
C ASN A 98 7.99 2.27 -1.17
N VAL A 99 6.66 2.29 -1.09
CA VAL A 99 5.81 1.15 -0.74
C VAL A 99 5.11 0.66 -2.00
N ALA A 100 4.94 -0.66 -2.12
CA ALA A 100 4.21 -1.27 -3.24
C ALA A 100 3.13 -2.22 -2.76
N PHE A 101 2.00 -2.21 -3.47
CA PHE A 101 0.86 -3.09 -3.30
C PHE A 101 0.86 -4.09 -4.45
N TYR A 102 1.02 -5.37 -4.13
CA TYR A 102 1.09 -6.48 -5.08
C TYR A 102 -0.27 -7.17 -5.23
N PRO A 103 -0.53 -7.79 -6.39
CA PRO A 103 -1.71 -8.61 -6.61
C PRO A 103 -1.86 -9.69 -5.54
N PRO A 104 -3.08 -10.20 -5.34
CA PRO A 104 -3.32 -11.14 -4.27
C PRO A 104 -2.53 -12.43 -4.48
N ASN A 105 -1.87 -12.89 -3.42
CA ASN A 105 -1.05 -14.09 -3.40
C ASN A 105 -1.36 -14.99 -2.20
N VAL A 106 -2.29 -14.58 -1.33
CA VAL A 106 -2.72 -15.30 -0.14
C VAL A 106 -4.25 -15.32 -0.07
N ARG A 107 -4.80 -16.44 0.37
CA ARG A 107 -6.22 -16.59 0.74
C ARG A 107 -6.32 -16.73 2.24
N ARG A 108 -7.14 -15.90 2.89
CA ARG A 108 -7.40 -16.02 4.32
C ARG A 108 -8.59 -16.95 4.55
N THR A 109 -8.39 -17.97 5.38
CA THR A 109 -9.48 -18.79 5.90
C THR A 109 -10.06 -18.06 7.10
N THR A 110 -11.32 -17.63 7.00
CA THR A 110 -11.95 -16.75 7.97
C THR A 110 -12.12 -17.37 9.34
N LYS A 111 -11.94 -16.53 10.38
CA LYS A 111 -12.62 -16.66 11.67
C LYS A 111 -13.76 -15.65 11.68
N SER A 112 -14.83 -15.92 12.43
CA SER A 112 -15.88 -14.93 12.66
C SER A 112 -15.29 -13.72 13.38
N HIS A 113 -15.25 -12.58 12.72
CA HIS A 113 -14.86 -11.29 13.30
C HIS A 113 -16.12 -10.49 13.65
N ASP A 114 -16.10 -9.80 14.79
CA ASP A 114 -17.12 -8.80 15.12
C ASP A 114 -16.77 -7.49 14.40
N LEU A 115 -17.33 -7.31 13.20
CA LEU A 115 -17.05 -6.17 12.33
C LEU A 115 -17.48 -4.83 12.97
N LEU A 116 -18.51 -4.84 13.82
CA LEU A 116 -18.97 -3.63 14.52
C LEU A 116 -17.96 -3.23 15.58
N ALA A 117 -17.47 -4.18 16.39
CA ALA A 117 -16.41 -3.91 17.36
C ALA A 117 -15.11 -3.43 16.69
N GLU A 118 -14.77 -3.98 15.53
CA GLU A 118 -13.61 -3.53 14.73
C GLU A 118 -13.78 -2.09 14.22
N PHE A 119 -14.97 -1.72 13.74
CA PHE A 119 -15.27 -0.35 13.32
C PHE A 119 -15.22 0.63 14.50
N GLU A 120 -15.87 0.29 15.62
CA GLU A 120 -15.89 1.13 16.82
C GLU A 120 -14.48 1.38 17.35
N GLY A 121 -13.63 0.35 17.36
CA GLY A 121 -12.22 0.45 17.77
C GLY A 121 -11.34 1.29 16.84
N GLN A 122 -11.79 1.59 15.62
CA GLN A 122 -11.05 2.37 14.62
C GLN A 122 -11.60 3.79 14.42
N ARG A 123 -12.84 4.06 14.85
CA ARG A 123 -13.55 5.32 14.58
C ARG A 123 -12.71 6.56 14.91
N ASP A 124 -12.11 6.60 16.10
CA ASP A 124 -11.34 7.76 16.54
C ASP A 124 -10.03 7.93 15.75
N ALA A 125 -9.46 6.82 15.24
CA ALA A 125 -8.30 6.87 14.36
C ALA A 125 -8.68 7.35 12.94
N PHE A 126 -9.86 6.97 12.45
CA PHE A 126 -10.40 7.51 11.20
C PHE A 126 -10.58 9.03 11.27
N LEU A 127 -10.91 9.61 12.42
CA LEU A 127 -11.02 11.06 12.51
C LEU A 127 -9.66 11.79 12.48
N LYS A 128 -8.54 11.08 12.66
CA LYS A 128 -7.20 11.65 12.78
C LYS A 128 -6.33 11.49 11.53
N TYR A 129 -6.69 10.65 10.54
CA TYR A 129 -5.80 10.39 9.39
C TYR A 129 -5.49 11.66 8.58
N GLU A 130 -6.47 12.54 8.43
CA GLU A 130 -6.29 13.77 7.64
C GLU A 130 -5.29 14.71 8.33
N GLU A 131 -5.37 14.82 9.66
CA GLU A 131 -4.43 15.60 10.47
C GLU A 131 -3.02 15.01 10.40
N ILE A 132 -2.89 13.68 10.49
CA ILE A 132 -1.61 12.98 10.35
C ILE A 132 -1.00 13.26 8.98
N ILE A 133 -1.76 13.11 7.89
CA ILE A 133 -1.24 13.33 6.53
C ILE A 133 -0.83 14.79 6.33
N LYS A 134 -1.65 15.76 6.75
CA LYS A 134 -1.33 17.20 6.69
C LYS A 134 -0.06 17.53 7.48
N PHE A 135 0.09 16.95 8.66
CA PHE A 135 1.30 17.09 9.45
C PHE A 135 2.51 16.48 8.74
N LEU A 136 2.40 15.24 8.28
CA LEU A 136 3.48 14.55 7.59
C LEU A 136 3.91 15.26 6.32
N ASP A 137 2.98 15.86 5.57
CA ASP A 137 3.31 16.62 4.36
C ASP A 137 4.14 17.87 4.69
N SER A 138 3.75 18.61 5.74
CA SER A 138 4.46 19.81 6.20
C SER A 138 5.71 19.55 7.04
N TRP A 139 5.88 18.35 7.59
CA TRP A 139 7.01 18.03 8.47
C TRP A 139 8.31 17.82 7.67
N GLU A 140 9.39 18.44 8.13
CA GLU A 140 10.72 18.25 7.58
C GLU A 140 11.74 17.97 8.69
N CYS A 141 12.79 17.22 8.35
CA CYS A 141 13.90 16.96 9.24
C CYS A 141 15.18 17.59 8.70
N THR A 142 15.84 18.42 9.51
CA THR A 142 17.10 19.08 9.16
C THR A 142 18.32 18.17 9.35
N HIS A 143 18.21 17.10 10.13
CA HIS A 143 19.30 16.16 10.37
C HIS A 143 19.60 15.30 9.13
N LYS A 144 20.87 14.92 8.99
CA LYS A 144 21.36 14.06 7.90
C LYS A 144 21.02 12.59 8.10
N GLU A 145 21.05 12.13 9.35
CA GLU A 145 20.82 10.74 9.71
C GLU A 145 19.32 10.44 9.81
N ILE A 146 18.86 9.42 9.08
CA ILE A 146 17.44 9.02 9.11
C ILE A 146 17.06 8.44 10.49
N SER A 147 18.00 7.85 11.21
CA SER A 147 17.79 7.35 12.58
C SER A 147 17.40 8.48 13.53
N THR A 148 18.10 9.62 13.48
CA THR A 148 17.76 10.82 14.25
C THR A 148 16.40 11.37 13.84
N CYS A 149 16.12 11.46 12.54
CA CYS A 149 14.81 11.91 12.06
C CYS A 149 13.67 11.00 12.51
N THR A 150 13.91 9.69 12.60
CA THR A 150 12.92 8.71 13.07
C THR A 150 12.54 8.98 14.53
N VAL A 151 13.53 9.23 15.40
CA VAL A 151 13.27 9.55 16.82
C VAL A 151 12.58 10.92 16.96
N LEU A 152 13.00 11.93 16.19
CA LEU A 152 12.38 13.25 16.23
C LEU A 152 10.93 13.22 15.76
N LEU A 153 10.65 12.54 14.66
CA LEU A 153 9.28 12.35 14.18
C LEU A 153 8.42 11.65 15.24
N ALA A 154 9.00 10.68 15.94
CA ALA A 154 8.28 9.95 16.97
C ALA A 154 7.90 10.81 18.18
N VAL A 155 8.79 11.71 18.58
CA VAL A 155 8.51 12.70 19.62
C VAL A 155 7.42 13.67 19.17
N GLU A 156 7.45 14.14 17.92
CA GLU A 156 6.40 15.03 17.38
C GLU A 156 5.03 14.32 17.27
N PHE A 157 5.00 13.05 16.88
CA PHE A 157 3.77 12.23 16.91
C PHE A 157 3.18 12.15 18.32
N SER A 158 4.03 12.02 19.34
CA SER A 158 3.58 12.00 20.74
C SER A 158 3.05 13.37 21.18
N LYS A 159 3.75 14.47 20.84
CA LYS A 159 3.30 15.83 21.16
C LYS A 159 1.95 16.18 20.52
N LYS A 160 1.70 15.65 19.33
CA LYS A 160 0.43 15.83 18.60
C LYS A 160 -0.68 14.87 19.04
N GLY A 161 -0.41 13.94 19.94
CA GLY A 161 -1.41 12.98 20.42
C GLY A 161 -1.84 11.96 19.35
N PHE A 162 -0.99 11.70 18.36
CA PHE A 162 -1.19 10.60 17.40
C PHE A 162 -0.91 9.25 18.07
N TRP A 163 0.02 9.22 19.02
CA TRP A 163 0.26 8.11 19.94
C TRP A 163 0.73 8.62 21.30
N GLY A 164 0.87 7.73 22.28
CA GLY A 164 1.36 8.05 23.63
C GLY A 164 2.87 8.26 23.70
N SER A 165 3.33 8.83 24.82
CA SER A 165 4.75 9.11 25.08
C SER A 165 5.61 7.85 25.17
N ALA A 166 5.03 6.73 25.62
CA ALA A 166 5.72 5.45 25.66
C ALA A 166 6.20 4.99 24.27
N ASP A 167 5.45 5.31 23.19
CA ASP A 167 5.86 4.96 21.83
C ASP A 167 7.09 5.72 21.37
N ALA A 168 7.19 7.01 21.70
CA ALA A 168 8.36 7.81 21.39
C ALA A 168 9.61 7.25 22.12
N GLU A 169 9.46 6.81 23.36
CA GLU A 169 10.55 6.18 24.11
C GLU A 169 10.95 4.82 23.50
N MET A 170 9.97 4.00 23.13
CA MET A 170 10.24 2.68 22.55
C MET A 170 10.87 2.77 21.16
N ILE A 171 10.51 3.76 20.35
CA ILE A 171 11.18 4.01 19.06
C ILE A 171 12.63 4.40 19.28
N ARG A 172 12.93 5.24 20.27
CA ARG A 172 14.32 5.55 20.62
C ARG A 172 15.09 4.26 20.96
N LYS A 173 14.53 3.40 21.82
CA LYS A 173 15.14 2.10 22.16
C LYS A 173 15.30 1.20 20.93
N TRP A 174 14.32 1.16 20.05
CA TRP A 174 14.38 0.40 18.79
C TRP A 174 15.55 0.86 17.90
N ILE A 175 15.70 2.18 17.75
CA ILE A 175 16.81 2.77 16.98
C ILE A 175 18.17 2.48 17.65
N ASP A 176 18.26 2.56 18.98
CA ASP A 176 19.48 2.23 19.73
C ASP A 176 19.85 0.75 19.58
N HIS A 177 18.87 -0.16 19.60
CA HIS A 177 19.10 -1.58 19.34
C HIS A 177 19.55 -1.85 17.91
N LEU A 178 19.01 -1.14 16.92
CA LEU A 178 19.49 -1.25 15.54
C LEU A 178 20.95 -0.81 15.42
N HIS A 179 21.34 0.28 16.09
CA HIS A 179 22.76 0.66 16.14
C HIS A 179 23.62 -0.43 16.79
N SER A 180 23.18 -1.04 17.90
CA SER A 180 23.99 -2.03 18.62
C SER A 180 24.23 -3.32 17.83
N ILE A 181 23.29 -3.72 16.97
CA ILE A 181 23.46 -4.89 16.08
C ILE A 181 24.15 -4.54 14.74
N GLY A 182 24.68 -3.31 14.59
CA GLY A 182 25.38 -2.88 13.38
C GLY A 182 24.48 -2.69 12.16
N TYR A 183 23.20 -2.38 12.38
CA TYR A 183 22.28 -2.04 11.29
C TYR A 183 22.76 -0.80 10.53
N GLN A 184 22.81 -0.90 9.21
CA GLN A 184 23.25 0.19 8.33
C GLN A 184 22.05 1.02 7.90
N PHE A 185 21.87 2.18 8.52
CA PHE A 185 20.77 3.09 8.18
C PHE A 185 20.95 3.66 6.76
N PRO A 186 19.86 3.72 5.95
CA PRO A 186 19.92 4.36 4.64
C PRO A 186 20.21 5.86 4.74
N ARG A 187 20.94 6.39 3.76
CA ARG A 187 21.20 7.84 3.68
C ARG A 187 19.92 8.57 3.27
N LYS A 188 19.65 9.69 3.96
CA LYS A 188 18.60 10.62 3.57
C LYS A 188 18.92 11.23 2.20
N SER A 189 17.90 11.35 1.36
CA SER A 189 18.00 12.00 0.06
C SER A 189 18.03 13.53 0.20
N ASN A 190 18.76 14.17 -0.71
CA ASN A 190 18.82 15.62 -0.86
C ASN A 190 17.76 16.15 -1.84
N HIS A 191 16.92 15.29 -2.45
CA HIS A 191 15.96 15.71 -3.46
C HIS A 191 14.70 16.33 -2.83
N ILE A 192 14.59 17.66 -2.99
CA ILE A 192 13.58 18.53 -2.38
C ILE A 192 12.19 18.38 -3.03
N LYS A 193 12.08 17.86 -4.25
CA LYS A 193 10.77 17.66 -4.91
C LYS A 193 10.73 16.36 -5.71
N TYR A 194 9.84 15.46 -5.30
CA TYR A 194 9.26 14.51 -6.25
C TYR A 194 8.24 15.30 -7.06
N ILE A 195 8.51 15.49 -8.34
CA ILE A 195 7.55 16.06 -9.28
C ILE A 195 6.99 14.83 -10.01
N PRO A 196 5.73 14.41 -9.75
CA PRO A 196 5.06 13.46 -10.60
C PRO A 196 5.08 14.05 -12.02
N ARG A 197 5.85 13.44 -12.92
CA ARG A 197 5.90 13.86 -14.33
C ARG A 197 4.70 13.29 -15.08
N GLU A 198 3.52 13.81 -14.77
CA GLU A 198 2.27 13.44 -15.42
C GLU A 198 2.20 13.92 -16.89
N ASP A 199 3.08 14.85 -17.26
CA ASP A 199 3.28 15.33 -18.64
C ASP A 199 3.84 14.25 -19.57
N ILE A 200 4.46 13.20 -19.03
CA ILE A 200 4.96 12.07 -19.79
C ILE A 200 3.91 10.96 -19.75
N ARG A 201 3.25 10.73 -20.89
CA ARG A 201 2.36 9.58 -21.10
C ARG A 201 3.12 8.30 -20.75
N GLY A 202 2.71 7.62 -19.68
CA GLY A 202 3.37 6.42 -19.18
C GLY A 202 4.39 6.60 -18.06
N ALA A 203 4.56 7.80 -17.49
CA ALA A 203 5.45 8.03 -16.34
C ALA A 203 5.14 7.15 -15.13
N ASN A 204 3.85 6.85 -14.93
CA ASN A 204 3.36 5.95 -13.89
C ASN A 204 2.91 4.58 -14.47
N CYS A 205 2.99 4.39 -15.78
CA CYS A 205 2.68 3.11 -16.41
C CYS A 205 3.96 2.26 -16.47
N ARG A 206 4.10 1.33 -15.53
CA ARG A 206 5.02 0.21 -15.74
C ARG A 206 4.36 -0.78 -16.70
N ARG A 207 5.13 -1.40 -17.60
CA ARG A 207 4.67 -2.60 -18.31
C ARG A 207 4.29 -3.63 -17.25
N ALA A 208 3.02 -4.00 -17.17
CA ALA A 208 2.68 -5.30 -16.64
C ALA A 208 3.40 -6.30 -17.54
N ASN A 209 4.40 -7.01 -17.03
CA ASN A 209 4.94 -8.16 -17.73
C ASN A 209 3.84 -9.21 -17.69
N VAL A 210 2.99 -9.20 -18.72
CA VAL A 210 2.12 -10.32 -19.02
C VAL A 210 3.01 -11.32 -19.75
N GLU A 211 3.66 -12.20 -19.01
CA GLU A 211 4.27 -13.38 -19.62
C GLU A 211 3.14 -14.28 -20.11
N PHE A 212 3.07 -14.39 -21.44
CA PHE A 212 2.37 -15.46 -22.10
C PHE A 212 3.39 -16.59 -22.22
N GLU A 213 3.43 -17.47 -21.21
CA GLU A 213 4.05 -18.78 -21.43
C GLU A 213 3.30 -19.43 -22.60
N ALA A 214 4.02 -19.70 -23.68
CA ALA A 214 3.50 -20.44 -24.82
C ALA A 214 3.52 -21.96 -24.52
N ASP A 215 3.33 -22.36 -23.26
CA ASP A 215 3.25 -23.75 -22.86
C ASP A 215 1.79 -24.19 -22.94
N GLY A 216 1.41 -24.64 -24.14
CA GLY A 216 0.08 -25.15 -24.46
C GLY A 216 -0.95 -24.02 -24.61
N PHE A 217 -1.72 -24.08 -25.70
CA PHE A 217 -2.90 -23.23 -25.86
C PHE A 217 -3.94 -23.60 -24.81
N ASP A 218 -3.88 -22.96 -23.65
CA ASP A 218 -4.98 -22.94 -22.68
C ASP A 218 -5.91 -21.78 -23.05
N GLU A 219 -6.89 -22.08 -23.92
CA GLU A 219 -7.93 -21.13 -24.33
C GLU A 219 -8.71 -20.60 -23.11
N GLN A 220 -8.85 -21.41 -22.05
CA GLN A 220 -9.55 -21.03 -20.82
C GLN A 220 -8.76 -19.94 -20.09
N LYS A 221 -7.46 -20.14 -19.86
CA LYS A 221 -6.57 -19.14 -19.23
C LYS A 221 -6.51 -17.83 -20.02
N SER A 222 -6.57 -17.91 -21.34
CA SER A 222 -6.58 -16.74 -22.23
C SER A 222 -7.92 -15.99 -22.20
N ALA A 223 -9.04 -16.72 -22.19
CA ALA A 223 -10.38 -16.16 -22.04
C ALA A 223 -10.58 -15.53 -20.65
N ASP A 224 -10.06 -16.17 -19.60
CA ASP A 224 -10.11 -15.66 -18.23
C ASP A 224 -9.31 -14.36 -18.09
N LYS A 225 -8.10 -14.30 -18.69
CA LYS A 225 -7.32 -13.05 -18.77
C LYS A 225 -8.12 -11.94 -19.46
N LEU A 226 -8.72 -12.20 -20.62
CA LEU A 226 -9.54 -11.23 -21.36
C LEU A 226 -10.76 -10.76 -20.54
N ARG A 227 -11.45 -11.68 -19.86
CA ARG A 227 -12.58 -11.38 -18.99
C ARG A 227 -12.17 -10.53 -17.78
N MET A 228 -11.01 -10.82 -17.19
CA MET A 228 -10.48 -10.06 -16.06
C MET A 228 -10.11 -8.61 -16.44
N PHE A 229 -9.69 -8.35 -17.67
CA PHE A 229 -9.46 -6.99 -18.17
C PHE A 229 -10.74 -6.29 -18.67
N ALA A 230 -11.80 -7.03 -19.02
CA ALA A 230 -13.09 -6.43 -19.39
C ALA A 230 -13.71 -5.60 -18.26
N ASN A 231 -13.44 -5.95 -17.00
CA ASN A 231 -13.89 -5.16 -15.85
C ASN A 231 -13.24 -3.77 -15.80
N ILE A 232 -11.98 -3.63 -16.27
CA ILE A 232 -11.31 -2.32 -16.39
C ILE A 232 -11.99 -1.47 -17.48
N ASP A 233 -12.36 -2.08 -18.61
CA ASP A 233 -13.07 -1.39 -19.70
C ASP A 233 -14.44 -0.87 -19.24
N ASP A 234 -15.20 -1.68 -18.51
CA ASP A 234 -16.48 -1.30 -17.90
C ASP A 234 -16.30 -0.19 -16.84
N TRP A 235 -15.27 -0.28 -16.00
CA TRP A 235 -14.98 0.74 -14.99
C TRP A 235 -14.58 2.08 -15.65
N CYS A 236 -13.69 2.05 -16.64
CA CYS A 236 -13.30 3.23 -17.42
C CYS A 236 -14.50 3.89 -18.09
N THR A 237 -15.40 3.09 -18.68
CA THR A 237 -16.63 3.56 -19.33
C THR A 237 -17.58 4.21 -18.33
N LYS A 238 -17.69 3.65 -17.11
CA LYS A 238 -18.52 4.18 -16.01
C LYS A 238 -17.94 5.45 -15.38
N SER A 239 -16.62 5.59 -15.33
CA SER A 239 -15.94 6.77 -14.77
C SER A 239 -15.99 8.03 -15.65
N GLY A 240 -16.51 7.94 -16.88
CA GLY A 240 -16.74 9.11 -17.75
C GLY A 240 -15.47 9.74 -18.35
N GLU A 241 -14.29 9.14 -18.16
CA GLU A 241 -13.07 9.59 -18.84
C GLU A 241 -13.08 9.12 -20.30
N ASN A 242 -13.51 10.00 -21.20
CA ASN A 242 -13.24 9.86 -22.62
C ASN A 242 -11.74 9.96 -22.87
N TYR A 243 -11.02 8.84 -22.84
CA TYR A 243 -9.66 8.73 -23.35
C TYR A 243 -9.67 8.95 -24.88
N THR A 244 -9.70 10.21 -25.31
CA THR A 244 -9.44 10.63 -26.69
C THR A 244 -7.95 10.57 -26.97
N GLY A 245 -7.43 9.36 -27.01
CA GLY A 245 -6.00 9.08 -27.13
C GLY A 245 -5.61 8.43 -28.44
N GLN A 246 -5.81 9.11 -29.58
CA GLN A 246 -5.26 8.79 -30.91
C GLN A 246 -5.33 7.32 -31.38
N ASN A 247 -6.26 7.06 -32.31
CA ASN A 247 -6.21 6.05 -33.37
C ASN A 247 -5.04 5.07 -33.33
N ASN A 248 -5.20 3.98 -32.58
CA ASN A 248 -4.66 2.67 -32.94
C ASN A 248 -5.69 1.62 -32.51
N THR A 249 -6.81 1.60 -33.24
CA THR A 249 -7.71 0.45 -33.25
C THR A 249 -7.03 -0.66 -34.03
N GLU A 250 -6.20 -1.47 -33.38
CA GLU A 250 -6.07 -2.85 -33.84
C GLU A 250 -7.38 -3.55 -33.52
N LYS A 251 -8.31 -3.49 -34.49
CA LYS A 251 -9.45 -4.41 -34.55
C LYS A 251 -8.86 -5.82 -34.54
N ILE A 252 -8.95 -6.51 -33.41
CA ILE A 252 -8.73 -7.95 -33.33
C ILE A 252 -9.79 -8.59 -34.22
N LYS A 253 -9.42 -8.89 -35.46
CA LYS A 253 -10.26 -9.63 -36.40
C LYS A 253 -10.47 -11.02 -35.81
N ARG A 254 -11.72 -11.33 -35.45
CA ARG A 254 -12.19 -12.72 -35.29
C ARG A 254 -12.07 -13.40 -36.65
N ASN A 255 -10.97 -14.10 -36.90
CA ASN A 255 -10.94 -15.11 -37.95
C ASN A 255 -11.78 -16.29 -37.44
N LYS A 256 -13.02 -16.39 -37.94
CA LYS A 256 -13.75 -17.65 -37.96
C LYS A 256 -13.04 -18.54 -38.96
N THR A 257 -12.40 -19.60 -38.50
CA THR A 257 -12.06 -20.74 -39.34
C THR A 257 -13.00 -21.86 -38.96
N SER A 258 -13.92 -22.16 -39.87
CA SER A 258 -14.77 -23.35 -39.82
C SER A 258 -13.94 -24.61 -39.97
N ILE A 259 -14.26 -25.62 -39.17
CA ILE A 259 -14.43 -27.01 -39.62
C ILE A 259 -15.81 -27.44 -39.14
#